data_AF-A0A968KL97-F1
#
_entry.id   AF-A0A968KL97-F1
#
_cell.length_a   1.000
_cell.length_b   1.000
_cell.length_c   1.000
_cell.angle_alpha   90.00
_cell.angle_beta   90.00
_cell.angle_gamma   90.00
#
_symmetry.space_group_name_H-M   'P 1'
#
loop_
_entity.id
_entity.type
_entity.pdbx_description
1 polymer ?
#
loop_
_entity_poly.entity_id
_entity_poly.type
_entity_poly.pdbx_seq_one_letter_code
_entity_poly.pdbx_strand_id
1 'polypeptide(L)'
;MRNSRSLQLRNESIEYMSALVFDIETRGEDFGAMDELTRDVLTRWIKKESATDEEYEVALEELKDGLGFSPLTGEIVAIGILD
;
A
#
# COMPACT_ATOMS: atom_id res chain seq x y z
N MET A 1 45.59 20.36 -51.21
CA MET A 1 44.65 19.22 -51.44
C MET A 1 43.91 18.97 -50.13
N ARG A 2 42.57 19.09 -50.16
CA ARG A 2 41.68 18.94 -49.01
C ARG A 2 41.54 17.44 -48.68
N ASN A 3 41.67 17.06 -47.41
CA ASN A 3 41.07 15.83 -46.93
C ASN A 3 40.13 16.17 -45.78
N SER A 4 38.97 16.70 -46.17
CA SER A 4 37.86 17.00 -45.27
C SER A 4 37.12 15.69 -45.00
N ARG A 5 37.55 14.92 -44.00
CA ARG A 5 36.72 13.84 -43.45
C ARG A 5 35.59 14.50 -42.66
N SER A 6 34.44 14.66 -43.32
CA SER A 6 33.18 15.02 -42.69
C SER A 6 32.81 13.95 -41.67
N LEU A 7 32.90 14.30 -40.38
CA LEU A 7 32.28 13.54 -39.30
C LEU A 7 30.76 13.72 -39.43
N GLN A 8 30.10 12.77 -40.08
CA GLN A 8 28.65 12.64 -40.01
C GLN A 8 28.27 12.20 -38.60
N LEU A 9 27.80 13.15 -37.79
CA LEU A 9 27.11 12.89 -36.53
C LEU A 9 25.81 12.15 -36.87
N ARG A 10 25.68 10.90 -36.41
CA ARG A 10 24.42 10.16 -36.52
C ARG A 10 23.42 10.83 -35.58
N ASN A 11 22.36 11.37 -36.15
CA ASN A 11 21.24 11.92 -35.41
C ASN A 11 20.33 10.73 -35.05
N GLU A 12 20.69 10.00 -33.99
CA GLU A 12 19.80 9.00 -33.41
C GLU A 12 18.74 9.74 -32.59
N SER A 13 17.50 9.73 -33.05
CA SER A 13 16.36 10.19 -32.27
C SER A 13 16.21 9.26 -31.07
N ILE A 14 16.53 9.77 -29.87
CA ILE A 14 16.23 9.10 -28.61
C ILE A 14 14.72 9.16 -28.44
N GLU A 15 14.02 8.04 -28.69
CA GLU A 15 12.67 7.89 -28.16
C GLU A 15 12.78 7.83 -26.63
N TYR A 16 12.30 8.87 -25.96
CA TYR A 16 12.03 8.81 -24.53
C TYR A 16 10.83 7.87 -24.35
N MET A 17 11.10 6.66 -23.87
CA MET A 17 10.05 5.75 -23.44
C MET A 17 9.48 6.28 -22.13
N SER A 18 8.26 6.80 -22.16
CA SER A 18 7.57 7.21 -20.95
C SER A 18 7.24 5.98 -20.09
N ALA A 19 7.53 6.03 -18.79
CA ALA A 19 7.22 4.97 -17.84
C ALA A 19 6.14 5.44 -16.86
N LEU A 20 5.12 4.61 -16.66
CA LEU A 20 4.14 4.79 -15.59
C LEU A 20 4.46 3.81 -14.47
N VAL A 21 4.90 4.33 -13.33
CA VAL A 21 5.25 3.54 -12.15
C VAL A 21 4.16 3.68 -11.11
N PHE A 22 3.69 2.56 -10.58
CA PHE A 22 2.75 2.52 -9.45
C PHE A 22 3.45 1.97 -8.21
N ASP A 23 3.34 2.71 -7.13
CA ASP A 23 3.54 2.20 -5.78
C ASP A 23 2.16 1.84 -5.20
N ILE A 24 1.98 0.63 -4.71
CA ILE A 24 0.69 0.13 -4.23
C ILE A 24 0.90 -0.47 -2.85
N GLU A 25 0.14 0.04 -1.89
CA GLU A 25 0.19 -0.37 -0.49
C GLU A 25 -1.22 -0.62 0.05
N THR A 26 -1.31 -1.36 1.16
CA THR A 26 -2.55 -1.51 1.91
C THR A 26 -2.51 -0.71 3.20
N ARG A 27 -3.67 -0.25 3.65
CA ARG A 27 -3.87 0.26 5.01
C ARG A 27 -5.16 -0.28 5.60
N GLY A 28 -5.22 -0.41 6.92
CA GLY A 28 -6.45 -0.72 7.63
C GLY A 28 -7.31 0.53 7.81
N GLU A 29 -8.63 0.36 7.71
CA GLU A 29 -9.60 1.36 8.17
C GLU A 29 -9.39 1.67 9.66
N ASP A 30 -9.64 2.91 10.08
CA ASP A 30 -9.57 3.30 11.48
C ASP A 30 -10.64 2.56 12.29
N PHE A 31 -10.20 1.62 13.11
CA PHE A 31 -11.06 0.84 13.99
C PHE A 31 -11.97 1.73 14.85
N GLY A 32 -11.50 2.90 15.31
CA GLY A 32 -12.29 3.82 16.13
C GLY A 32 -13.42 4.52 15.38
N ALA A 33 -13.31 4.63 14.06
CA ALA A 33 -14.30 5.24 13.18
C ALA A 33 -15.39 4.25 12.72
N MET A 34 -15.15 2.95 12.86
CA MET A 34 -16.11 1.90 12.51
C MET A 34 -17.37 1.95 13.39
N ASP A 35 -18.50 1.51 12.83
CA ASP A 35 -19.74 1.37 13.59
C ASP A 35 -19.62 0.30 14.70
N GLU A 36 -20.50 0.40 15.69
CA GLU A 36 -20.49 -0.46 16.87
C GLU A 36 -20.64 -1.96 16.53
N LEU A 37 -21.51 -2.29 15.58
CA LEU A 37 -21.73 -3.69 15.20
C LEU A 37 -20.48 -4.28 14.55
N THR A 38 -19.81 -3.53 13.67
CA THR A 38 -18.56 -3.97 13.04
C THR A 38 -17.47 -4.22 14.09
N ARG A 39 -17.27 -3.28 15.03
CA ARG A 39 -16.29 -3.47 16.12
C ARG A 39 -16.62 -4.66 17.00
N ASP A 40 -17.89 -4.88 17.32
CA ASP A 40 -18.31 -6.02 18.12
C ASP A 40 -18.10 -7.36 17.41
N VAL A 41 -18.37 -7.42 16.10
CA VAL A 41 -18.11 -8.62 15.30
C VAL A 41 -16.62 -8.91 15.20
N LEU A 42 -15.80 -7.90 14.89
CA LEU A 42 -14.34 -8.05 14.78
C LEU A 42 -13.71 -8.48 16.10
N THR A 43 -14.21 -7.99 17.24
CA THR A 43 -13.65 -8.29 18.56
C THR A 43 -14.29 -9.50 19.25
N ARG A 44 -15.32 -10.12 18.65
CA ARG A 44 -16.08 -11.21 19.28
C ARG A 44 -15.22 -12.39 19.71
N TRP A 45 -14.22 -12.76 18.93
CA TRP A 45 -13.37 -13.92 19.20
C TRP A 45 -12.32 -13.62 20.28
N ILE A 46 -11.65 -12.46 20.23
CA ILE A 46 -10.72 -12.05 21.29
C ILE A 46 -11.42 -11.90 22.64
N LYS A 47 -12.63 -11.33 22.68
CA LYS A 47 -13.44 -11.24 23.91
C LYS A 47 -13.77 -12.62 24.50
N LYS A 48 -13.80 -13.67 23.67
CA LYS A 48 -14.10 -15.06 24.10
C LYS A 48 -12.84 -15.79 24.56
N GLU A 49 -11.69 -15.48 23.99
CA GLU A 49 -10.44 -16.23 24.18
C GLU A 49 -9.52 -15.62 25.22
N SER A 50 -9.57 -14.31 25.44
CA SER A 50 -8.82 -13.62 26.48
C SER A 50 -9.37 -13.97 27.87
N ALA A 51 -8.48 -14.43 28.77
CA ALA A 51 -8.81 -14.74 30.16
C ALA A 51 -8.64 -13.53 31.09
N THR A 52 -7.94 -12.49 30.64
CA THR A 52 -7.67 -11.25 31.37
C THR A 52 -7.86 -10.03 30.48
N ASP A 53 -8.04 -8.87 31.10
CA ASP A 53 -8.14 -7.60 30.38
C ASP A 53 -6.83 -7.28 29.65
N GLU A 54 -5.68 -7.62 30.24
CA GLU A 54 -4.37 -7.44 29.60
C GLU A 54 -4.23 -8.28 28.31
N GLU A 55 -4.66 -9.55 28.34
CA GLU A 55 -4.66 -10.40 27.13
C GLU A 55 -5.60 -9.87 26.06
N TYR A 56 -6.74 -9.29 26.46
CA TYR A 56 -7.68 -8.68 25.53
C TYR A 56 -7.06 -7.46 24.81
N GLU A 57 -6.42 -6.56 25.56
CA GLU A 57 -5.81 -5.36 24.97
C GLU A 57 -4.67 -5.69 24.01
N VAL A 58 -3.86 -6.71 24.31
CA VAL A 58 -2.82 -7.20 23.40
C VAL A 58 -3.44 -7.71 22.10
N ALA A 59 -4.44 -8.59 22.19
CA ALA A 59 -5.09 -9.18 21.03
C ALA A 59 -5.91 -8.15 20.21
N LEU A 60 -6.47 -7.15 20.89
CA LEU A 60 -7.16 -6.03 20.24
C LEU A 60 -6.18 -5.20 19.40
N GLU A 61 -4.97 -4.98 19.91
CA GLU A 61 -3.97 -4.19 19.18
C GLU A 61 -3.40 -4.96 17.99
N GLU A 62 -3.15 -6.26 18.15
CA GLU A 62 -2.82 -7.14 17.01
C GLU A 62 -3.90 -7.15 15.93
N LEU A 63 -5.19 -7.14 16.32
CA LEU A 63 -6.29 -7.06 15.37
C LEU A 63 -6.27 -5.74 14.58
N LYS A 64 -6.06 -4.60 15.26
CA LYS A 64 -6.03 -3.28 14.62
C LYS A 64 -4.86 -3.15 13.64
N ASP A 65 -3.68 -3.60 14.04
CA ASP A 65 -2.49 -3.64 13.18
C ASP A 65 -2.70 -4.56 11.96
N GLY A 66 -3.52 -5.60 12.13
CA GLY A 66 -3.87 -6.55 11.08
C GLY A 66 -4.93 -6.09 10.07
N LEU A 67 -5.65 -4.99 10.32
CA LEU A 67 -6.81 -4.59 9.50
C LEU A 67 -6.47 -4.34 8.03
N GLY A 68 -5.25 -3.89 7.74
CA GLY A 68 -4.78 -3.65 6.37
C GLY A 68 -4.52 -4.92 5.55
N PHE A 69 -4.51 -6.10 6.18
CA PHE A 69 -4.33 -7.39 5.48
C PHE A 69 -5.65 -8.10 5.18
N SER A 70 -6.78 -7.58 5.69
CA SER A 70 -8.09 -8.15 5.46
C SER A 70 -8.74 -7.53 4.22
N PRO A 71 -9.30 -8.33 3.30
CA PRO A 71 -10.04 -7.82 2.14
C PRO A 71 -11.29 -7.00 2.49
N LEU A 72 -11.77 -7.08 3.74
CA LEU A 72 -13.00 -6.42 4.19
C LEU A 72 -12.75 -5.14 4.98
N THR A 73 -11.55 -4.96 5.52
CA THR A 73 -11.18 -3.82 6.38
C THR A 73 -9.94 -3.09 5.89
N GLY A 74 -9.30 -3.60 4.85
CA GLY A 74 -8.16 -3.00 4.19
C GLY A 74 -8.60 -2.12 3.01
N GLU A 75 -7.92 -1.00 2.85
CA GLU A 75 -8.02 -0.09 1.73
C GLU A 75 -6.74 -0.16 0.88
N ILE A 76 -6.88 -0.02 -0.43
CA ILE A 76 -5.75 0.04 -1.36
C ILE A 76 -5.38 1.51 -1.57
N VAL A 77 -4.13 1.85 -1.31
CA VAL A 77 -3.55 3.16 -1.58
C VAL A 77 -2.54 3.00 -2.70
N ALA A 78 -2.71 3.76 -3.79
CA ALA A 78 -1.79 3.72 -4.92
C ALA A 78 -1.32 5.13 -5.31
N ILE A 79 -0.02 5.27 -5.58
CA ILE A 79 0.58 6.51 -6.08
C ILE A 79 1.22 6.20 -7.45
N GLY A 80 0.86 7.00 -8.46
CA GLY A 80 1.41 6.88 -9.81
C GLY A 80 2.37 8.02 -10.14
N ILE A 81 3.52 7.70 -10.76
CA ILE A 81 4.46 8.68 -11.31
C ILE A 81 4.64 8.38 -12.81
N LEU A 82 4.55 9.43 -13.63
CA LEU A 82 4.84 9.39 -15.06
C LEU A 82 6.23 10.01 -15.29
N ASP A 83 7.17 9.22 -15.79
CA ASP A 83 8.55 9.61 -16.17
C ASP A 83 8.71 9.61 -17.69
#